data_AF-A0A1I0V1K5-F1
#
_entry.id   AF-A0A1I0V1K5-F1
#
_cell.length_a   1.000
_cell.length_b   1.000
_cell.length_c   1.000
_cell.angle_alpha   90.00
_cell.angle_beta   90.00
_cell.angle_gamma   90.00
#
_symmetry.space_group_name_H-M   'P 1'
#
loop_
_entity.id
_entity.type
_entity.pdbx_description
1 polymer ?
#
loop_
_entity_poly.entity_id
_entity_poly.type
_entity_poly.pdbx_seq_one_letter_code
_entity_poly.pdbx_strand_id
1 'polypeptide(L)'
;MRKASPKVRLYLARQALERYYRDDGLSEEQKDWMNKLYGDNLDSKSIKKLQMRLLSRECCEIIVGAVIAEASHEEKIFLRDKYKLRRNFTAISCKLHVHINGLQRWRDKFLNEIAQLMNYELPERDVWSYRKVGALIKGLERNIEFLKQHEECDSESLKRLKMLRDRYMTLYKGMEEYLESEEESSRVKVIRDRLRHVELGTGELANLVGYSHTTVDLCLAEFLRKYYYPSAGRNSLSC
;
A
#
# COMPACT_ATOMS: atom_id res chain seq x y z
N MET A 1 -3.06 20.08 -3.32
CA MET A 1 -1.81 19.66 -2.65
C MET A 1 -0.63 19.84 -3.60
N ARG A 2 0.41 20.59 -3.20
CA ARG A 2 1.70 20.58 -3.90
C ARG A 2 2.33 19.20 -3.69
N LYS A 3 2.62 18.47 -4.77
CA LYS A 3 3.33 17.19 -4.68
C LYS A 3 4.70 17.46 -4.05
N ALA A 4 5.00 16.81 -2.92
CA ALA A 4 6.33 16.89 -2.32
C ALA A 4 7.38 16.49 -3.36
N SER A 5 8.54 17.15 -3.34
CA SER A 5 9.61 16.83 -4.29
C SER A 5 10.03 15.36 -4.17
N PRO A 6 10.49 14.71 -5.24
CA PRO A 6 10.86 13.29 -5.20
C PRO A 6 11.85 12.96 -4.07
N LYS A 7 12.81 13.86 -3.81
CA LYS A 7 13.77 13.72 -2.70
C LYS A 7 13.11 13.72 -1.33
N VAL A 8 12.11 14.58 -1.11
CA VAL A 8 11.35 14.63 0.15
C VAL A 8 10.53 13.35 0.34
N ARG A 9 9.91 12.83 -0.71
CA ARG A 9 9.12 11.58 -0.64
C ARG A 9 9.99 10.39 -0.22
N LEU A 10 11.16 10.23 -0.85
CA LEU A 10 12.10 9.16 -0.50
C LEU A 10 12.67 9.31 0.91
N TYR A 11 12.90 10.54 1.35
CA TYR A 11 13.31 10.83 2.72
C TYR A 11 12.25 10.39 3.74
N LEU A 12 10.98 10.74 3.52
CA LEU A 12 9.86 10.35 4.38
C LEU A 12 9.68 8.82 4.40
N ALA A 13 9.75 8.17 3.25
CA ALA A 13 9.70 6.70 3.14
C ALA A 13 10.82 6.03 3.94
N ARG A 14 12.04 6.57 3.88
CA ARG A 14 13.17 6.09 4.67
C ARG A 14 12.92 6.25 6.16
N GLN A 15 12.39 7.40 6.60
CA GLN A 15 12.06 7.62 8.00
C GLN A 15 10.98 6.65 8.49
N ALA A 16 9.93 6.43 7.69
CA ALA A 16 8.87 5.47 8.00
C ALA A 16 9.43 4.05 8.16
N LEU A 17 10.28 3.60 7.23
CA LEU A 17 10.93 2.29 7.28
C LEU A 17 11.87 2.13 8.47
N GLU A 18 12.69 3.14 8.77
CA GLU A 18 13.56 3.13 9.94
C GLU A 18 12.76 3.07 11.24
N ARG A 19 11.62 3.76 11.31
CA ARG A 19 10.75 3.77 12.49
C ARG A 19 10.02 2.45 12.69
N TYR A 20 9.53 1.83 11.61
CA TYR A 20 8.89 0.51 11.66
C TYR A 20 9.76 -0.54 12.37
N TYR A 21 11.07 -0.47 12.19
CA TYR A 21 12.02 -1.40 12.83
C TYR A 21 12.55 -0.97 14.20
N ARG A 22 12.26 0.26 14.67
CA ARG A 22 12.71 0.72 15.99
C ARG A 22 11.88 0.19 17.16
N ASP A 23 10.66 -0.30 16.90
CA ASP A 23 9.75 -0.82 17.94
C ASP A 23 9.38 0.25 18.99
N ASP A 24 9.42 1.54 18.62
CA ASP A 24 9.08 2.68 19.48
C ASP A 24 7.55 2.86 19.64
N GLY A 25 6.77 1.78 19.53
CA GLY A 25 5.31 1.80 19.54
C GLY A 25 4.77 2.51 20.78
N LEU A 26 3.73 3.33 20.63
CA LEU A 26 2.98 3.75 21.81
C LEU A 26 2.24 2.52 22.35
N SER A 27 2.34 2.25 23.65
CA SER A 27 1.56 1.17 24.26
C SER A 27 0.06 1.46 24.09
N GLU A 28 -0.79 0.42 24.11
CA GLU A 28 -2.24 0.61 24.04
C GLU A 28 -2.73 1.54 25.16
N GLU A 29 -2.13 1.45 26.34
CA GLU A 29 -2.38 2.38 27.46
C GLU A 29 -2.04 3.84 27.11
N GLN A 30 -0.94 4.08 26.38
CA GLN A 30 -0.59 5.41 25.90
C GLN A 30 -1.56 5.90 24.83
N LYS A 31 -2.06 5.02 23.95
CA LYS A 31 -3.08 5.36 22.96
C LYS A 31 -4.41 5.74 23.63
N ASP A 32 -4.84 4.97 24.62
CA ASP A 32 -6.07 5.22 25.37
C ASP A 32 -5.99 6.51 26.20
N TRP A 33 -4.86 6.73 26.88
CA TRP A 33 -4.62 7.98 27.60
C TRP A 33 -4.67 9.18 26.65
N MET A 34 -4.05 9.07 25.48
CA MET A 34 -4.09 10.11 24.45
C MET A 34 -5.51 10.35 23.93
N ASN A 35 -6.26 9.28 23.62
CA ASN A 35 -7.66 9.37 23.19
C ASN A 35 -8.56 10.09 24.22
N LYS A 36 -8.30 9.86 25.51
CA LYS A 36 -8.99 10.56 26.59
C LYS A 36 -8.61 12.04 26.66
N LEU A 37 -7.31 12.35 26.61
CA LEU A 37 -6.80 13.74 26.58
C LEU A 37 -7.38 14.54 25.40
N TYR A 38 -7.69 13.86 24.30
CA TYR A 38 -8.26 14.43 23.09
C TYR A 38 -9.74 14.79 23.22
N GLY A 39 -10.55 13.92 23.81
CA GLY A 39 -11.97 14.20 24.04
C GLY A 39 -12.19 15.42 24.92
N ASP A 40 -11.28 15.64 25.88
CA ASP A 40 -11.38 16.73 26.85
C ASP A 40 -10.90 18.10 26.31
N ASN A 41 -10.25 18.16 25.14
CA ASN A 41 -9.60 19.40 24.63
C ASN A 41 -9.61 19.53 23.09
N LEU A 42 -10.78 19.40 22.48
CA LEU A 42 -10.97 19.41 21.01
C LEU A 42 -10.44 20.69 20.31
N ASP A 43 -10.49 21.85 20.96
CA ASP A 43 -10.09 23.14 20.36
C ASP A 43 -8.57 23.40 20.41
N SER A 44 -7.80 22.54 21.08
CA SER A 44 -6.36 22.75 21.22
C SER A 44 -5.60 22.41 19.95
N LYS A 45 -5.05 23.43 19.28
CA LYS A 45 -4.19 23.29 18.09
C LYS A 45 -3.00 22.35 18.32
N SER A 46 -2.45 22.32 19.53
CA SER A 46 -1.32 21.45 19.89
C SER A 46 -1.74 19.98 19.94
N ILE A 47 -2.94 19.71 20.46
CA ILE A 47 -3.53 18.37 20.51
C ILE A 47 -3.88 17.88 19.11
N LYS A 48 -4.51 18.73 18.28
CA LYS A 48 -4.78 18.43 16.87
C LYS A 48 -3.50 18.08 16.09
N LYS A 49 -2.40 18.83 16.31
CA LYS A 49 -1.10 18.52 15.71
C LYS A 49 -0.54 17.17 16.18
N LEU A 50 -0.73 16.83 17.45
CA LEU A 50 -0.29 15.55 18.00
C LEU A 50 -1.07 14.39 17.39
N GLN A 51 -2.41 14.50 17.30
CA GLN A 51 -3.26 13.51 16.63
C GLN A 51 -2.85 13.29 15.17
N MET A 52 -2.62 14.37 14.39
CA MET A 52 -2.13 14.25 13.02
C MET A 52 -0.82 13.46 12.93
N ARG A 53 0.10 13.66 13.88
CA ARG A 53 1.37 12.93 13.92
C ARG A 53 1.17 11.45 14.24
N LEU A 54 0.25 11.12 15.14
CA LEU A 54 -0.09 9.72 15.46
C LEU A 54 -0.76 9.02 14.30
N LEU A 55 -1.76 9.66 13.70
CA LEU A 55 -2.44 9.15 12.52
C LEU A 55 -1.45 8.93 11.37
N SER A 56 -0.59 9.93 11.11
CA SER A 56 0.46 9.79 10.10
C SER A 56 1.37 8.61 10.38
N ARG A 57 1.73 8.39 11.65
CA ARG A 57 2.53 7.24 12.08
C ARG A 57 1.80 5.92 11.84
N GLU A 58 0.56 5.78 12.29
CA GLU A 58 -0.26 4.56 12.10
C GLU A 58 -0.38 4.21 10.62
N CYS A 59 -0.72 5.19 9.77
CA CYS A 59 -0.81 4.98 8.32
C CYS A 59 0.54 4.57 7.72
N CYS A 60 1.66 5.17 8.16
CA CYS A 60 2.99 4.77 7.73
C CYS A 60 3.31 3.31 8.12
N GLU A 61 2.99 2.90 9.35
CA GLU A 61 3.22 1.54 9.82
C GLU A 61 2.40 0.50 9.04
N ILE A 62 1.14 0.81 8.73
CA ILE A 62 0.27 -0.02 7.87
C ILE A 62 0.90 -0.19 6.47
N ILE A 63 1.33 0.91 5.85
CA ILE A 63 1.91 0.90 4.50
C ILE A 63 3.24 0.14 4.48
N VAL A 64 4.15 0.45 5.39
CA VAL A 64 5.46 -0.21 5.48
C VAL A 64 5.27 -1.70 5.77
N GLY A 65 4.34 -2.05 6.66
CA GLY A 65 4.01 -3.44 6.97
C GLY A 65 3.53 -4.22 5.74
N ALA A 66 2.65 -3.63 4.91
CA ALA A 66 2.17 -4.26 3.69
C ALA A 66 3.30 -4.51 2.67
N VAL A 67 4.18 -3.51 2.47
CA VAL A 67 5.34 -3.65 1.57
C VAL A 67 6.30 -4.75 2.05
N ILE A 68 6.59 -4.80 3.35
CA ILE A 68 7.49 -5.82 3.93
C ILE A 68 6.86 -7.21 3.87
N ALA A 69 5.55 -7.33 4.05
CA ALA A 69 4.87 -8.63 4.07
C ALA A 69 5.01 -9.38 2.74
N GLU A 70 5.11 -8.65 1.63
CA GLU A 70 5.27 -9.19 0.26
C GLU A 70 6.72 -9.34 -0.20
N ALA A 71 7.67 -8.83 0.58
CA ALA A 71 9.08 -9.04 0.28
C ALA A 71 9.44 -10.54 0.33
N SER A 72 10.40 -10.94 -0.52
CA SER A 72 10.96 -12.29 -0.50
C SER A 72 11.65 -12.59 0.84
N HIS A 73 11.95 -13.86 1.10
CA HIS A 73 12.64 -14.23 2.35
C HIS A 73 14.00 -13.52 2.50
N GLU A 74 14.79 -13.47 1.43
CA GLU A 74 16.08 -12.79 1.43
C GLU A 74 15.94 -11.27 1.60
N GLU A 75 14.96 -10.66 0.93
CA GLU A 75 14.67 -9.25 1.06
C GLU A 75 14.25 -8.89 2.50
N LYS A 76 13.46 -9.75 3.16
CA LYS A 76 13.09 -9.60 4.58
C LYS A 76 14.31 -9.67 5.50
N ILE A 77 15.24 -10.59 5.23
CA ILE A 77 16.51 -10.67 5.99
C ILE A 77 17.33 -9.40 5.77
N PHE A 78 17.45 -8.93 4.53
CA PHE A 78 18.14 -7.68 4.21
C PHE A 78 17.54 -6.50 5.00
N LEU A 79 16.23 -6.32 4.96
CA LEU A 79 15.55 -5.22 5.66
C LEU A 79 15.76 -5.29 7.17
N ARG A 80 15.60 -6.46 7.78
CA ARG A 80 15.86 -6.65 9.22
C ARG A 80 17.32 -6.34 9.57
N ASP A 81 18.27 -6.93 8.85
CA ASP A 81 19.69 -6.76 9.14
C ASP A 81 20.13 -5.30 8.94
N LYS A 82 19.55 -4.59 7.95
CA LYS A 82 19.85 -3.19 7.66
C LYS A 82 19.22 -2.20 8.65
N TYR A 83 17.94 -2.36 8.95
CA TYR A 83 17.15 -1.35 9.66
C TYR A 83 16.95 -1.66 11.15
N LYS A 84 16.84 -2.94 11.52
CA LYS A 84 16.74 -3.38 12.93
C LYS A 84 18.13 -3.60 13.54
N LEU A 85 18.98 -4.40 12.89
CA LEU A 85 20.31 -4.76 13.40
C LEU A 85 21.42 -3.77 13.00
N ARG A 86 21.09 -2.75 12.19
CA ARG A 86 22.01 -1.68 11.77
C ARG A 86 23.32 -2.17 11.13
N ARG A 87 23.31 -3.34 10.49
CA ARG A 87 24.49 -3.89 9.79
C ARG A 87 24.84 -3.06 8.56
N ASN A 88 26.14 -3.02 8.25
CA ASN A 88 26.63 -2.37 7.03
C ASN A 88 26.36 -3.25 5.78
N PHE A 89 26.43 -2.65 4.59
CA PHE A 89 26.13 -3.34 3.34
C PHE A 89 27.09 -4.50 3.06
N THR A 90 28.37 -4.36 3.40
CA THR A 90 29.38 -5.40 3.20
C THR A 90 29.05 -6.66 3.98
N ALA A 91 28.73 -6.54 5.27
CA ALA A 91 28.36 -7.68 6.12
C ALA A 91 27.10 -8.39 5.62
N ILE A 92 26.09 -7.62 5.16
CA ILE A 92 24.86 -8.19 4.61
C ILE A 92 25.13 -8.88 3.27
N SER A 93 25.98 -8.28 2.42
CA SER A 93 26.38 -8.82 1.12
C SER A 93 27.07 -10.17 1.27
N CYS A 94 28.02 -10.29 2.20
CA CYS A 94 28.67 -11.56 2.49
C CYS A 94 27.68 -12.62 3.01
N LYS A 95 26.71 -12.23 3.85
CA LYS A 95 25.74 -13.15 4.44
C LYS A 95 24.71 -13.67 3.44
N LEU A 96 24.20 -12.80 2.57
CA LEU A 96 23.15 -13.14 1.60
C LEU A 96 23.72 -13.60 0.25
N HIS A 97 25.04 -13.55 0.06
CA HIS A 97 25.69 -13.80 -1.23
C HIS A 97 25.14 -12.90 -2.36
N VAL A 98 24.68 -11.70 -2.02
CA VAL A 98 24.17 -10.70 -2.97
C VAL A 98 25.14 -9.54 -3.07
N HIS A 99 25.50 -9.15 -4.29
CA HIS A 99 26.38 -8.01 -4.53
C HIS A 99 25.81 -6.72 -3.93
N ILE A 100 26.67 -5.81 -3.45
CA ILE A 100 26.26 -4.53 -2.82
C ILE A 100 25.29 -3.74 -3.71
N ASN A 101 25.52 -3.70 -5.03
CA ASN A 101 24.61 -3.05 -5.99
C ASN A 101 23.22 -3.70 -6.01
N GLY A 102 23.12 -5.02 -5.81
CA GLY A 102 21.84 -5.72 -5.67
C GLY A 102 21.10 -5.27 -4.41
N LEU A 103 21.80 -5.19 -3.28
CA LEU A 103 21.25 -4.68 -2.02
C LEU A 103 20.80 -3.21 -2.14
N GLN A 104 21.53 -2.38 -2.89
CA GLN A 104 21.13 -1.00 -3.16
C GLN A 104 19.84 -0.96 -3.99
N ARG A 105 19.72 -1.80 -5.02
CA ARG A 105 18.48 -1.93 -5.81
C ARG A 105 17.30 -2.36 -4.94
N TRP A 106 17.49 -3.31 -4.02
CA TRP A 106 16.44 -3.69 -3.07
C TRP A 106 16.04 -2.52 -2.17
N ARG A 107 17.00 -1.80 -1.59
CA ARG A 107 16.72 -0.60 -0.80
C ARG A 107 15.89 0.41 -1.59
N ASP A 108 16.34 0.73 -2.80
CA ASP A 108 15.71 1.77 -3.61
C ASP A 108 14.32 1.32 -4.10
N LYS A 109 14.14 0.02 -4.41
CA LYS A 109 12.83 -0.61 -4.66
C LYS A 109 11.88 -0.35 -3.48
N PHE A 110 12.27 -0.75 -2.26
CA PHE A 110 11.43 -0.59 -1.07
C PHE A 110 11.10 0.88 -0.77
N LEU A 111 12.08 1.77 -0.86
CA LEU A 111 11.85 3.20 -0.62
C LEU A 111 10.90 3.82 -1.64
N ASN A 112 11.00 3.44 -2.91
CA ASN A 112 10.09 3.90 -3.96
C ASN A 112 8.67 3.38 -3.74
N GLU A 113 8.51 2.09 -3.42
CA GLU A 113 7.19 1.50 -3.16
C GLU A 113 6.51 2.14 -1.95
N ILE A 114 7.22 2.28 -0.83
CA ILE A 114 6.70 2.96 0.36
C ILE A 114 6.33 4.41 0.02
N ALA A 115 7.19 5.13 -0.71
CA ALA A 115 6.93 6.52 -1.08
C ALA A 115 5.68 6.67 -1.97
N GLN A 116 5.46 5.77 -2.92
CA GLN A 116 4.27 5.76 -3.77
C GLN A 116 3.00 5.52 -2.94
N LEU A 117 3.00 4.48 -2.11
CA LEU A 117 1.83 4.14 -1.29
C LEU A 117 1.52 5.20 -0.23
N MET A 118 2.53 5.84 0.37
CA MET A 118 2.33 6.98 1.29
C MET A 118 1.68 8.20 0.62
N ASN A 119 1.73 8.29 -0.71
CA ASN A 119 1.02 9.32 -1.48
C ASN A 119 -0.32 8.81 -2.04
N TYR A 120 -0.77 7.63 -1.61
CA TYR A 120 -1.95 6.94 -2.15
C TYR A 120 -1.87 6.65 -3.65
N GLU A 121 -0.65 6.52 -4.19
CA GLU A 121 -0.38 6.16 -5.59
C GLU A 121 -0.14 4.63 -5.66
N LEU A 122 -1.07 3.87 -6.24
CA LEU A 122 -0.91 2.44 -6.49
C LEU A 122 -0.38 2.24 -7.92
N PRO A 123 0.90 1.86 -8.12
CA PRO A 123 1.43 1.59 -9.46
C PRO A 123 0.81 0.32 -10.04
N GLU A 124 0.74 0.24 -11.37
CA GLU A 124 0.06 -0.86 -12.08
C GLU A 124 0.61 -2.25 -11.70
N ARG A 125 1.93 -2.36 -11.51
CA ARG A 125 2.57 -3.61 -11.03
C ARG A 125 2.03 -4.12 -9.70
N ASP A 126 1.57 -3.21 -8.83
CA ASP A 126 1.07 -3.51 -7.49
C ASP A 126 -0.45 -3.67 -7.47
N VAL A 127 -1.14 -3.53 -8.62
CA VAL A 127 -2.60 -3.70 -8.70
C VAL A 127 -3.04 -5.10 -8.34
N TRP A 128 -2.16 -6.08 -8.41
CA TRP A 128 -2.43 -7.47 -8.03
C TRP A 128 -2.13 -7.78 -6.55
N SER A 129 -1.58 -6.82 -5.81
CA SER A 129 -1.27 -6.97 -4.39
C SER A 129 -2.50 -6.69 -3.53
N TYR A 130 -3.17 -7.75 -3.09
CA TYR A 130 -4.30 -7.66 -2.16
C TYR A 130 -3.92 -6.89 -0.88
N ARG A 131 -2.71 -7.12 -0.35
CA ARG A 131 -2.24 -6.49 0.88
C ARG A 131 -1.97 -5.00 0.71
N LYS A 132 -1.32 -4.58 -0.38
CA LYS A 132 -1.05 -3.14 -0.64
C LYS A 132 -2.35 -2.39 -0.91
N VAL A 133 -3.30 -2.98 -1.64
CA VAL A 133 -4.63 -2.38 -1.85
C VAL A 133 -5.37 -2.21 -0.52
N GLY A 134 -5.43 -3.24 0.31
CA GLY A 134 -6.05 -3.16 1.64
C GLY A 134 -5.39 -2.12 2.56
N ALA A 135 -4.06 -2.01 2.52
CA ALA A 135 -3.31 -1.00 3.27
C ALA A 135 -3.66 0.43 2.83
N LEU A 136 -3.81 0.67 1.52
CA LEU A 136 -4.23 1.97 0.99
C LEU A 136 -5.65 2.33 1.43
N ILE A 137 -6.58 1.39 1.37
CA ILE A 137 -7.96 1.58 1.84
C ILE A 137 -7.96 1.98 3.31
N LYS A 138 -7.32 1.17 4.15
CA LYS A 138 -7.27 1.42 5.60
C LYS A 138 -6.63 2.77 5.92
N GLY A 139 -5.53 3.12 5.24
CA GLY A 139 -4.88 4.42 5.37
C GLY A 139 -5.80 5.58 4.98
N LEU A 140 -6.55 5.45 3.87
CA LEU A 140 -7.50 6.46 3.41
C LEU A 140 -8.69 6.60 4.35
N GLU A 141 -9.25 5.50 4.85
CA GLU A 141 -10.38 5.52 5.79
C GLU A 141 -10.03 6.25 7.08
N ARG A 142 -8.87 5.95 7.68
CA ARG A 142 -8.38 6.64 8.88
C ARG A 142 -8.21 8.15 8.65
N ASN A 143 -7.67 8.54 7.49
CA ASN A 143 -7.54 9.96 7.16
C ASN A 143 -8.88 10.64 6.90
N ILE A 144 -9.82 9.97 6.22
CA ILE A 144 -11.17 10.49 5.99
C ILE A 144 -11.92 10.66 7.31
N GLU A 145 -11.83 9.70 8.21
CA GLU A 145 -12.43 9.76 9.55
C GLU A 145 -11.87 10.95 10.35
N PHE A 146 -10.56 11.09 10.39
CA PHE A 146 -9.91 12.23 11.05
C PHE A 146 -10.36 13.58 10.47
N LEU A 147 -10.42 13.70 9.14
CA LEU A 147 -10.83 14.94 8.49
C LEU A 147 -12.32 15.26 8.69
N LYS A 148 -13.19 14.25 8.80
CA LYS A 148 -14.63 14.46 9.10
C LYS A 148 -14.85 15.02 10.50
N GLN A 149 -13.99 14.66 11.46
CA GLN A 149 -14.08 15.13 12.84
C GLN A 149 -13.61 16.58 13.01
N HIS A 150 -12.97 17.18 12.00
CA HIS A 150 -12.40 18.52 12.09
C HIS A 150 -12.96 19.43 10.98
N GLU A 151 -13.84 20.37 11.35
CA GLU A 151 -14.62 21.22 10.44
C GLU A 151 -13.79 22.10 9.49
N GLU A 152 -12.52 22.36 9.80
CA GLU A 152 -11.60 23.19 9.00
C GLU A 152 -11.10 22.50 7.69
N CYS A 153 -11.60 21.32 7.33
CA CYS A 153 -11.11 20.59 6.18
C CYS A 153 -11.66 21.13 4.85
N ASP A 154 -10.76 21.38 3.90
CA ASP A 154 -11.09 21.62 2.49
C ASP A 154 -11.98 20.50 1.94
N SER A 155 -13.22 20.84 1.60
CA SER A 155 -14.25 19.91 1.12
C SER A 155 -13.82 19.18 -0.15
N GLU A 156 -13.01 19.83 -0.99
CA GLU A 156 -12.45 19.26 -2.21
C GLU A 156 -11.39 18.19 -1.90
N SER A 157 -10.51 18.45 -0.94
CA SER A 157 -9.52 17.46 -0.48
C SER A 157 -10.19 16.21 0.12
N LEU A 158 -11.23 16.39 0.95
CA LEU A 158 -12.00 15.28 1.49
C LEU A 158 -12.71 14.49 0.39
N LYS A 159 -13.28 15.17 -0.61
CA LYS A 159 -13.93 14.55 -1.77
C LYS A 159 -12.94 13.69 -2.57
N ARG A 160 -11.73 14.19 -2.82
CA ARG A 160 -10.67 13.45 -3.53
C ARG A 160 -10.24 12.18 -2.79
N LEU A 161 -10.06 12.27 -1.47
CA LEU A 161 -9.71 11.09 -0.66
C LEU A 161 -10.81 10.04 -0.69
N LYS A 162 -12.08 10.45 -0.61
CA LYS A 162 -13.23 9.54 -0.75
C LYS A 162 -13.24 8.87 -2.13
N MET A 163 -13.04 9.62 -3.22
CA MET A 163 -12.97 9.03 -4.56
C MET A 163 -11.83 8.01 -4.70
N LEU A 164 -10.64 8.30 -4.15
CA LEU A 164 -9.52 7.36 -4.15
C LEU A 164 -9.84 6.10 -3.36
N ARG A 165 -10.44 6.25 -2.17
CA ARG A 165 -10.87 5.12 -1.34
C ARG A 165 -11.87 4.26 -2.10
N ASP A 166 -12.89 4.87 -2.70
CA ASP A 166 -13.95 4.15 -3.40
C ASP A 166 -13.38 3.38 -4.61
N ARG A 167 -12.43 3.99 -5.35
CA ARG A 167 -11.69 3.31 -6.41
C ARG A 167 -10.96 2.06 -5.91
N TYR A 168 -10.20 2.19 -4.82
CA TYR A 168 -9.47 1.04 -4.26
C TYR A 168 -10.40 0.00 -3.64
N MET A 169 -11.53 0.41 -3.05
CA MET A 169 -12.57 -0.50 -2.57
C MET A 169 -13.20 -1.30 -3.72
N THR A 170 -13.46 -0.68 -4.87
CA THR A 170 -13.92 -1.41 -6.06
C THR A 170 -12.90 -2.44 -6.52
N LEU A 171 -11.61 -2.09 -6.55
CA LEU A 171 -10.54 -3.03 -6.84
C LEU A 171 -10.51 -4.19 -5.85
N TYR A 172 -10.55 -3.88 -4.56
CA TYR A 172 -10.46 -4.86 -3.47
C TYR A 172 -11.64 -5.85 -3.49
N LYS A 173 -12.87 -5.34 -3.66
CA LYS A 173 -14.05 -6.19 -3.85
C LYS A 173 -13.92 -7.09 -5.08
N GLY A 174 -13.38 -6.55 -6.17
CA GLY A 174 -13.06 -7.35 -7.34
C GLY A 174 -12.06 -8.45 -7.03
N MET A 175 -11.05 -8.21 -6.21
CA MET A 175 -10.12 -9.28 -5.80
C MET A 175 -10.81 -10.36 -4.96
N GLU A 176 -11.64 -9.96 -4.00
CA GLU A 176 -12.40 -10.89 -3.13
C GLU A 176 -13.33 -11.77 -3.95
N GLU A 177 -14.10 -11.18 -4.88
CA GLU A 177 -15.00 -11.91 -5.79
C GLU A 177 -14.30 -13.07 -6.50
N TYR A 178 -13.06 -12.87 -6.96
CA TYR A 178 -12.29 -13.90 -7.66
C TYR A 178 -11.56 -14.88 -6.74
N LEU A 179 -11.14 -14.44 -5.56
CA LEU A 179 -10.49 -15.28 -4.55
C LEU A 179 -11.47 -16.25 -3.90
N GLU A 180 -12.73 -15.81 -3.70
CA GLU A 180 -13.80 -16.56 -3.03
C GLU A 180 -14.68 -17.35 -4.01
N SER A 181 -14.69 -16.99 -5.30
CA SER A 181 -15.46 -17.73 -6.30
C SER A 181 -15.03 -19.20 -6.34
N GLU A 182 -16.00 -20.12 -6.44
CA GLU A 182 -15.78 -21.55 -6.69
C GLU A 182 -15.90 -21.90 -8.19
N GLU A 183 -16.12 -20.90 -9.04
CA GLU A 183 -16.25 -21.09 -10.48
C GLU A 183 -14.90 -21.52 -11.09
N GLU A 184 -14.94 -22.49 -11.99
CA GLU A 184 -13.76 -23.04 -12.68
C GLU A 184 -13.62 -22.51 -14.12
N SER A 185 -14.21 -21.35 -14.43
CA SER A 185 -13.98 -20.71 -15.71
C SER A 185 -12.55 -20.24 -15.86
N SER A 186 -12.06 -20.21 -17.10
CA SER A 186 -10.70 -19.78 -17.41
C SER A 186 -10.40 -18.39 -16.84
N ARG A 187 -11.36 -17.48 -16.91
CA ARG A 187 -11.24 -16.15 -16.35
C ARG A 187 -11.05 -16.17 -14.84
N VAL A 188 -11.87 -16.93 -14.11
CA VAL A 188 -11.76 -16.97 -12.65
C VAL A 188 -10.44 -17.58 -12.22
N LYS A 189 -10.05 -18.71 -12.82
CA LYS A 189 -8.79 -19.39 -12.54
C LYS A 189 -7.57 -18.47 -12.77
N VAL A 190 -7.51 -17.80 -13.94
CA VAL A 190 -6.41 -16.88 -14.27
C VAL A 190 -6.27 -15.75 -13.24
N ILE A 191 -7.37 -15.08 -12.89
CA ILE A 191 -7.31 -13.97 -11.92
C ILE A 191 -6.98 -14.47 -10.52
N ARG A 192 -7.58 -15.59 -10.08
CA ARG A 192 -7.33 -16.18 -8.77
C ARG A 192 -5.85 -16.55 -8.62
N ASP A 193 -5.26 -17.21 -9.60
CA ASP A 193 -3.84 -17.58 -9.58
C ASP A 193 -2.94 -16.35 -9.70
N ARG A 194 -3.32 -15.32 -10.48
CA ARG A 194 -2.60 -14.05 -10.52
C ARG A 194 -2.53 -13.37 -9.14
N LEU A 195 -3.62 -13.39 -8.38
CA LEU A 195 -3.70 -12.79 -7.04
C LEU A 195 -2.93 -13.61 -5.99
N ARG A 196 -2.82 -14.92 -6.16
CA ARG A 196 -2.05 -15.82 -5.29
C ARG A 196 -0.55 -15.78 -5.58
N HIS A 197 -0.18 -15.54 -6.83
CA HIS A 197 1.20 -15.59 -7.34
C HIS A 197 1.59 -14.28 -8.02
N VAL A 198 1.62 -13.20 -7.23
CA VAL A 198 1.85 -11.82 -7.71
C VAL A 198 3.22 -11.65 -8.35
N GLU A 199 4.20 -12.43 -7.91
CA GLU A 199 5.59 -12.44 -8.36
C GLU A 199 5.79 -13.00 -9.76
N LEU A 200 4.89 -13.87 -10.22
CA LEU A 200 5.05 -14.55 -11.50
C LEU A 200 4.90 -13.59 -12.67
N GLY A 201 5.70 -13.77 -13.71
CA GLY A 201 5.44 -13.11 -15.00
C GLY A 201 4.19 -13.69 -15.67
N THR A 202 3.63 -12.99 -16.67
CA THR A 202 2.48 -13.48 -17.45
C THR A 202 2.72 -14.87 -18.05
N GLY A 203 3.94 -15.16 -18.53
CA GLY A 203 4.26 -16.48 -19.10
C GLY A 203 4.36 -17.60 -18.08
N GLU A 204 4.91 -17.32 -16.91
CA GLU A 204 4.94 -18.29 -15.82
C GLU A 204 3.53 -18.58 -15.32
N LEU A 205 2.69 -17.54 -15.23
CA LEU A 205 1.29 -17.67 -14.92
C LEU A 205 0.54 -18.50 -15.98
N ALA A 206 0.78 -18.27 -17.27
CA ALA A 206 0.18 -19.04 -18.37
C ALA A 206 0.48 -20.54 -18.26
N ASN A 207 1.74 -20.87 -17.95
CA ASN A 207 2.15 -22.26 -17.71
C ASN A 207 1.46 -22.85 -16.47
N LEU A 208 1.34 -22.08 -15.38
CA LEU A 208 0.70 -22.52 -14.13
C LEU A 208 -0.78 -22.84 -14.33
N VAL A 209 -1.51 -21.96 -15.03
CA VAL A 209 -2.97 -22.11 -15.21
C VAL A 209 -3.35 -23.08 -16.33
N GLY A 210 -2.41 -23.35 -17.25
CA GLY A 210 -2.60 -24.23 -18.41
C GLY A 210 -3.32 -23.56 -19.58
N TYR A 211 -3.20 -22.23 -19.72
CA TYR A 211 -3.83 -21.46 -20.81
C TYR A 211 -2.80 -20.77 -21.69
N SER A 212 -3.20 -20.39 -22.90
CA SER A 212 -2.35 -19.59 -23.78
C SER A 212 -2.05 -18.21 -23.17
N HIS A 213 -0.89 -17.64 -23.51
CA HIS A 213 -0.54 -16.26 -23.13
C HIS A 213 -1.65 -15.27 -23.48
N THR A 214 -2.22 -15.38 -24.70
CA THR A 214 -3.31 -14.52 -25.17
C THR A 214 -4.54 -14.60 -24.26
N THR A 215 -4.93 -15.81 -23.84
CA THR A 215 -6.06 -16.00 -22.93
C THR A 215 -5.79 -15.32 -21.59
N VAL A 216 -4.58 -15.51 -21.04
CA VAL A 216 -4.17 -14.89 -19.78
C VAL A 216 -4.23 -13.37 -19.88
N ASP A 217 -3.61 -12.79 -20.91
CA ASP A 217 -3.57 -11.33 -21.11
C ASP A 217 -4.98 -10.74 -21.25
N LEU A 218 -5.88 -11.40 -21.98
CA LEU A 218 -7.27 -10.97 -22.12
C LEU A 218 -8.00 -10.98 -20.78
N CYS A 219 -7.89 -12.06 -20.00
CA CYS A 219 -8.52 -12.14 -18.68
C CYS A 219 -8.01 -11.06 -17.73
N LEU A 220 -6.68 -10.85 -17.67
CA LEU A 220 -6.06 -9.82 -16.85
C LEU A 220 -6.51 -8.41 -17.27
N ALA A 221 -6.51 -8.12 -18.56
CA ALA A 221 -6.93 -6.83 -19.10
C ALA A 221 -8.42 -6.55 -18.82
N GLU A 222 -9.30 -7.55 -18.94
CA GLU A 222 -10.71 -7.42 -18.61
C GLU A 222 -10.93 -7.09 -17.13
N PHE A 223 -10.18 -7.73 -16.23
CA PHE A 223 -10.23 -7.43 -14.81
C PHE A 223 -9.79 -5.99 -14.52
N LEU A 224 -8.65 -5.57 -15.07
CA LEU A 224 -8.14 -4.21 -14.88
C LEU A 224 -9.13 -3.17 -15.41
N ARG A 225 -9.73 -3.41 -16.57
CA ARG A 225 -10.77 -2.54 -17.14
C ARG A 225 -12.01 -2.46 -16.26
N LYS A 226 -12.44 -3.58 -15.67
CA LYS A 226 -13.64 -3.63 -14.82
C LYS A 226 -13.42 -2.95 -13.46
N TYR A 227 -12.27 -3.17 -12.81
CA TYR A 227 -12.10 -2.81 -11.40
C TYR A 227 -11.04 -1.73 -11.11
N TYR A 228 -10.03 -1.56 -11.97
CA TYR A 228 -8.93 -0.61 -11.71
C TYR A 228 -8.99 0.66 -12.58
N TYR A 229 -9.45 0.51 -13.83
CA TYR A 229 -9.74 1.57 -14.78
C TYR A 229 -11.25 1.66 -15.10
N PRO A 230 -12.16 1.61 -14.11
CA PRO A 230 -13.58 1.77 -14.40
C PRO A 230 -13.72 3.13 -15.10
N SER A 231 -14.19 3.10 -16.35
CA SER A 231 -14.34 4.30 -17.15
C SER A 231 -15.12 5.32 -16.32
N ALA A 232 -14.57 6.52 -16.13
CA ALA A 232 -15.37 7.65 -15.70
C ALA A 232 -16.60 7.67 -16.61
N GLY A 233 -17.78 7.56 -16.02
CA GLY A 233 -18.98 7.08 -16.71
C GLY A 233 -19.22 7.74 -18.07
N ARG A 234 -19.80 6.94 -18.96
CA ARG A 234 -20.67 7.43 -20.03
C ARG A 234 -21.76 8.32 -19.42
N ASN A 235 -21.43 9.57 -19.14
CA ASN A 235 -22.37 10.65 -18.86
C ASN A 235 -22.29 11.63 -20.02
N SER A 236 -22.80 11.19 -21.17
CA SER A 236 -23.29 12.07 -22.23
C SER A 236 -24.12 11.20 -23.17
N LEU A 237 -25.38 10.97 -22.82
CA LEU A 237 -26.51 10.73 -23.73
C LEU A 237 -27.78 10.58 -22.85
N SER A 238 -28.80 11.38 -23.18
CA SER A 238 -30.12 11.60 -22.54
C SER A 238 -30.08 12.47 -21.25
N CYS A 239 -30.65 13.68 -21.19
CA CYS A 239 -31.66 14.37 -22.01
C CYS A 239 -31.18 15.75 -22.49
#